data_AF-A0A1H1TEA8-F1
#
_entry.id   AF-A0A1H1TEA8-F1
#
_cell.length_a   1.000
_cell.length_b   1.000
_cell.length_c   1.000
_cell.angle_alpha   90.00
_cell.angle_beta   90.00
_cell.angle_gamma   90.00
#
_symmetry.space_group_name_H-M   'P 1'
#
loop_
_entity.id
_entity.type
_entity.pdbx_description
1 polymer ?
#
loop_
_entity_poly.entity_id
_entity_poly.type
_entity_poly.pdbx_seq_one_letter_code
_entity_poly.pdbx_strand_id
1 'polypeptide(L)'
;MPRTLPILRASVAGAALVSATLVGATGPAQAASSKGCVDGGYALVNLTTGVTVARSGEDRIRTSIPAARFGDRFAVRGRYTRFVVRSRDFAVLDQGFTGAANPLDITGGRPTPVFASKVPDHRGLTLSSSIAVELKEEGLTLQRTGAGVSMKIQAKDCAQGGIFQMEPSRGDGGTTRITHTLATSTTPGLTPFYFDNPNFRARAGSFLGSGCTSPQTGPAGPLCVQVSARVNIANDLSPRFVVRDSAQVATRVPQPACGTVNPLRTSVRHCGGMSVWDVASGGRMGFVTGEDATEVANPPTDCVSDCQAQNQVRGRLANLGHPYPVPAGSRLTPRTAAVLTP
;
A
#
# COMPACT_ATOMS: atom_id res chain seq x y z
N MET A 1 1.06 -81.66 -16.01
CA MET A 1 -0.38 -81.35 -16.10
C MET A 1 -0.56 -79.86 -16.37
N PRO A 2 -1.50 -79.49 -17.24
CA PRO A 2 -1.33 -78.45 -18.26
C PRO A 2 -2.25 -77.23 -18.02
N ARG A 3 -2.00 -76.08 -18.65
CA ARG A 3 -2.79 -75.44 -19.74
C ARG A 3 -2.60 -73.92 -19.55
N THR A 4 -2.48 -73.00 -20.50
CA THR A 4 -2.51 -72.96 -21.98
C THR A 4 -2.11 -71.52 -22.36
N LEU A 5 -1.29 -71.37 -23.40
CA LEU A 5 -1.12 -70.17 -24.25
C LEU A 5 -2.42 -69.91 -25.05
N PRO A 6 -2.72 -68.69 -25.57
CA PRO A 6 -2.03 -68.22 -26.78
C PRO A 6 -1.84 -66.70 -26.96
N ILE A 7 -0.86 -66.37 -27.80
CA ILE A 7 -0.74 -65.13 -28.57
C ILE A 7 -1.55 -65.33 -29.86
N LEU A 8 -2.43 -64.39 -30.24
CA LEU A 8 -2.85 -64.23 -31.65
C LEU A 8 -3.44 -62.85 -31.96
N ARG A 9 -2.69 -62.12 -32.80
CA ARG A 9 -3.05 -61.29 -33.99
C ARG A 9 -4.22 -60.29 -33.94
N ALA A 10 -3.91 -59.09 -34.46
CA ALA A 10 -4.60 -58.33 -35.54
C ALA A 10 -4.71 -56.84 -35.17
N SER A 11 -3.93 -55.95 -35.79
CA SER A 11 -4.26 -55.21 -37.03
C SER A 11 -5.19 -54.00 -36.82
N VAL A 12 -4.56 -52.81 -36.88
CA VAL A 12 -4.98 -51.56 -37.53
C VAL A 12 -6.47 -51.17 -37.49
N ALA A 13 -6.77 -50.07 -36.80
CA ALA A 13 -7.70 -49.05 -37.30
C ALA A 13 -7.36 -47.69 -36.65
N GLY A 14 -6.99 -46.72 -37.48
CA GLY A 14 -6.82 -45.34 -37.07
C GLY A 14 -8.17 -44.72 -36.69
N ALA A 15 -8.17 -43.92 -35.63
CA ALA A 15 -9.25 -42.99 -35.34
C ALA A 15 -8.62 -41.63 -34.99
N ALA A 16 -9.06 -40.62 -35.73
CA ALA A 16 -8.54 -39.26 -35.74
C ALA A 16 -8.60 -38.60 -34.36
N LEU A 17 -7.51 -37.92 -33.97
CA LEU A 17 -7.54 -36.94 -32.90
C LEU A 17 -8.44 -35.78 -33.33
N VAL A 18 -9.64 -35.71 -32.76
CA VAL A 18 -10.44 -34.48 -32.74
C VAL A 18 -9.84 -33.59 -31.66
N SER A 19 -9.02 -32.63 -32.10
CA SER A 19 -8.53 -31.52 -31.29
C SER A 19 -9.71 -30.66 -30.87
N ALA A 20 -10.21 -30.84 -29.64
CA ALA A 20 -11.14 -29.89 -29.03
C ALA A 20 -10.37 -28.66 -28.56
N THR A 21 -10.36 -27.62 -29.40
CA THR A 21 -9.93 -26.28 -29.08
C THR A 21 -10.88 -25.65 -28.05
N LEU A 22 -10.60 -25.87 -26.77
CA LEU A 22 -11.16 -25.07 -25.68
C LEU A 22 -10.54 -23.67 -25.74
N VAL A 23 -11.15 -22.79 -26.55
CA VAL A 23 -10.96 -21.35 -26.46
C VAL A 23 -11.65 -20.90 -25.17
N GLY A 24 -10.98 -21.06 -24.04
CA GLY A 24 -11.38 -20.46 -22.78
C GLY A 24 -11.21 -18.96 -22.88
N ALA A 25 -12.32 -18.24 -23.09
CA ALA A 25 -12.35 -16.80 -22.99
C ALA A 25 -11.93 -16.37 -21.57
N THR A 26 -10.69 -15.93 -21.42
CA THR A 26 -10.21 -15.22 -20.23
C THR A 26 -10.83 -13.83 -20.24
N GLY A 27 -12.07 -13.72 -19.74
CA GLY A 27 -12.63 -12.42 -19.38
C GLY A 27 -11.75 -11.76 -18.30
N PRO A 28 -11.58 -10.43 -18.32
CA PRO A 28 -10.84 -9.75 -17.27
C PRO A 28 -11.52 -10.00 -15.93
N ALA A 29 -10.73 -10.42 -14.93
CA ALA A 29 -11.20 -10.61 -13.57
C ALA A 29 -11.77 -9.29 -13.03
N GLN A 30 -13.08 -9.25 -12.81
CA GLN A 30 -13.76 -8.19 -12.05
C GLN A 30 -13.35 -8.37 -10.58
N ALA A 31 -12.43 -7.55 -10.08
CA ALA A 31 -12.17 -7.47 -8.65
C ALA A 31 -13.43 -6.89 -8.00
N ALA A 32 -14.25 -7.73 -7.35
CA ALA A 32 -15.45 -7.28 -6.67
C ALA A 32 -15.10 -6.16 -5.68
N SER A 33 -15.81 -5.04 -5.79
CA SER A 33 -15.69 -3.92 -4.85
C SER A 33 -15.93 -4.43 -3.43
N SER A 34 -14.96 -4.20 -2.54
CA SER A 34 -15.08 -4.63 -1.14
C SER A 34 -16.17 -3.81 -0.43
N LYS A 35 -16.74 -4.32 0.67
CA LYS A 35 -17.69 -3.55 1.51
C LYS A 35 -17.16 -2.17 1.93
N GLY A 36 -15.83 -2.00 1.97
CA GLY A 36 -15.18 -0.74 2.31
C GLY A 36 -15.21 0.32 1.21
N CYS A 37 -15.50 -0.06 -0.04
CA CYS A 37 -15.38 0.80 -1.22
C CYS A 37 -16.72 1.13 -1.89
N VAL A 38 -17.85 0.78 -1.24
CA VAL A 38 -19.20 0.98 -1.79
C VAL A 38 -19.41 2.45 -2.15
N ASP A 39 -19.81 2.72 -3.39
CA ASP A 39 -19.95 4.06 -3.98
C ASP A 39 -18.68 4.92 -3.91
N GLY A 40 -17.51 4.28 -3.82
CA GLY A 40 -16.22 4.94 -3.92
C GLY A 40 -15.95 5.44 -5.34
N GLY A 41 -15.13 6.48 -5.45
CA GLY A 41 -14.72 7.02 -6.73
C GLY A 41 -14.08 8.39 -6.58
N TYR A 42 -13.20 8.74 -7.50
CA TYR A 42 -12.40 9.96 -7.40
C TYR A 42 -12.81 11.03 -8.41
N ALA A 43 -12.76 12.29 -7.97
CA ALA A 43 -12.70 13.46 -8.83
C ALA A 43 -11.32 14.13 -8.73
N LEU A 44 -10.73 14.45 -9.88
CA LEU A 44 -9.49 15.23 -10.00
C LEU A 44 -9.86 16.69 -10.21
N VAL A 45 -9.50 17.55 -9.28
CA VAL A 45 -9.92 18.96 -9.26
C VAL A 45 -8.71 19.88 -9.24
N ASN A 46 -8.58 20.76 -10.24
CA ASN A 46 -7.56 21.80 -10.23
C ASN A 46 -7.81 22.74 -9.04
N LEU A 47 -6.82 22.90 -8.15
CA LEU A 47 -7.02 23.66 -6.91
C LEU A 47 -7.02 25.17 -7.12
N THR A 48 -6.41 25.66 -8.20
CA THR A 48 -6.38 27.09 -8.52
C THR A 48 -7.69 27.54 -9.14
N THR A 49 -8.26 26.74 -10.04
CA THR A 49 -9.45 27.13 -10.81
C THR A 49 -10.75 26.53 -10.28
N GLY A 50 -10.67 25.49 -9.44
CA GLY A 50 -11.83 24.72 -8.96
C GLY A 50 -12.44 23.78 -10.01
N VAL A 51 -11.92 23.75 -11.23
CA VAL A 51 -12.44 22.93 -12.32
C VAL A 51 -12.16 21.44 -12.07
N THR A 52 -13.18 20.61 -12.24
CA THR A 52 -13.00 19.14 -12.29
C THR A 52 -12.38 18.77 -13.64
N VAL A 53 -11.17 18.22 -13.60
CA VAL A 53 -10.37 17.83 -14.77
C VAL A 53 -10.76 16.43 -15.27
N ALA A 54 -11.06 15.52 -14.34
CA ALA A 54 -11.56 14.17 -14.62
C ALA A 54 -12.33 13.65 -13.39
N ARG A 55 -13.24 12.68 -13.59
CA ARG A 55 -14.00 12.04 -12.50
C ARG A 55 -14.36 10.61 -12.87
N SER A 56 -14.28 9.68 -11.91
CA SER A 56 -14.79 8.31 -12.07
C SER A 56 -16.26 8.33 -12.52
N GLY A 57 -16.58 7.52 -13.52
CA GLY A 57 -17.95 7.18 -13.92
C GLY A 57 -18.11 5.67 -14.02
N GLU A 58 -19.21 5.22 -14.65
CA GLU A 58 -19.44 3.80 -14.95
C GLU A 58 -18.37 3.26 -15.92
N ASP A 59 -18.04 4.05 -16.95
CA ASP A 59 -17.01 3.71 -17.90
C ASP A 59 -15.61 4.00 -17.36
N ARG A 60 -14.66 3.13 -17.73
CA ARG A 60 -13.24 3.36 -17.47
C ARG A 60 -12.75 4.55 -18.29
N ILE A 61 -12.22 5.55 -17.60
CA ILE A 61 -11.44 6.62 -18.22
C ILE A 61 -9.99 6.16 -18.28
N ARG A 62 -9.37 6.22 -19.47
CA ARG A 62 -7.93 6.07 -19.65
C ARG A 62 -7.45 7.08 -20.69
N THR A 63 -6.78 8.14 -20.23
CA THR A 63 -6.42 9.29 -21.09
C THR A 63 -5.12 9.95 -20.63
N SER A 64 -4.57 10.82 -21.47
CA SER A 64 -3.42 11.66 -21.14
C SER A 64 -3.84 13.12 -21.19
N ILE A 65 -3.69 13.84 -20.06
CA ILE A 65 -4.16 15.21 -19.91
C ILE A 65 -2.94 16.13 -19.71
N PRO A 66 -2.82 17.25 -20.45
CA PRO A 66 -1.72 18.19 -20.27
C PRO A 66 -1.59 18.65 -18.82
N ALA A 67 -0.37 18.63 -18.27
CA ALA A 67 -0.12 18.96 -16.86
C ALA A 67 -0.64 20.36 -16.48
N ALA A 68 -0.61 21.32 -17.42
CA ALA A 68 -1.14 22.67 -17.24
C ALA A 68 -2.65 22.69 -16.87
N ARG A 69 -3.43 21.69 -17.28
CA ARG A 69 -4.87 21.60 -16.92
C ARG A 69 -5.08 21.31 -15.44
N PHE A 70 -4.11 20.66 -14.78
CA PHE A 70 -4.14 20.40 -13.34
C PHE A 70 -3.58 21.56 -12.51
N GLY A 71 -2.75 22.42 -13.11
CA GLY A 71 -2.01 23.46 -12.40
C GLY A 71 -0.85 22.90 -11.56
N ASP A 72 -0.32 23.70 -10.65
CA ASP A 72 0.77 23.29 -9.75
C ASP A 72 0.36 22.17 -8.79
N ARG A 73 -0.91 22.19 -8.37
CA ARG A 73 -1.52 21.21 -7.47
C ARG A 73 -2.96 20.95 -7.85
N PHE A 74 -3.38 19.70 -7.70
CA PHE A 74 -4.76 19.29 -7.88
C PHE A 74 -5.20 18.37 -6.74
N ALA A 75 -6.47 18.48 -6.35
CA ALA A 75 -7.07 17.59 -5.37
C ALA A 75 -7.52 16.30 -6.04
N VAL A 76 -7.29 15.20 -5.34
CA VAL A 76 -7.91 13.91 -5.57
C VAL A 76 -8.97 13.75 -4.49
N ARG A 77 -10.24 13.89 -4.87
CA ARG A 77 -11.38 13.90 -3.95
C ARG A 77 -12.17 12.61 -4.11
N GLY A 78 -12.09 11.74 -3.12
CA GLY A 78 -12.93 10.56 -2.98
C GLY A 78 -14.05 10.78 -1.96
N ARG A 79 -14.94 9.79 -1.87
CA ARG A 79 -15.95 9.67 -0.83
C ARG A 79 -15.32 9.36 0.53
N TYR A 80 -14.36 8.44 0.59
CA TYR A 80 -13.75 7.94 1.83
C TYR A 80 -12.37 8.50 2.08
N THR A 81 -11.62 8.76 1.01
CA THR A 81 -10.25 9.27 1.09
C THR A 81 -10.06 10.51 0.25
N ARG A 82 -9.10 11.34 0.63
CA ARG A 82 -8.72 12.53 -0.12
C ARG A 82 -7.23 12.80 0.03
N PHE A 83 -6.66 13.43 -0.97
CA PHE A 83 -5.31 13.96 -0.95
C PHE A 83 -5.12 15.00 -2.05
N VAL A 84 -3.98 15.66 -2.05
CA VAL A 84 -3.54 16.60 -3.08
C VAL A 84 -2.30 16.05 -3.75
N VAL A 85 -2.20 16.20 -5.07
CA VAL A 85 -0.99 15.88 -5.82
C VAL A 85 -0.35 17.16 -6.29
N ARG A 86 0.96 17.30 -6.06
CA ARG A 86 1.78 18.37 -6.64
C ARG A 86 2.32 17.91 -7.98
N SER A 87 1.94 18.61 -9.05
CA SER A 87 2.18 18.15 -10.43
C SER A 87 3.66 17.97 -10.75
N ARG A 88 4.53 18.86 -10.26
CA ARG A 88 5.96 18.92 -10.64
C ARG A 88 6.77 17.67 -10.30
N ASP A 89 6.49 17.06 -9.15
CA ASP A 89 7.27 15.97 -8.58
C ASP A 89 6.40 14.78 -8.13
N PHE A 90 5.08 14.86 -8.28
CA PHE A 90 4.14 13.83 -7.84
C PHE A 90 4.18 13.61 -6.32
N ALA A 91 4.53 14.65 -5.55
CA ALA A 91 4.34 14.62 -4.11
C ALA A 91 2.85 14.52 -3.76
N VAL A 92 2.53 13.71 -2.75
CA VAL A 92 1.18 13.62 -2.17
C VAL A 92 1.13 14.45 -0.91
N LEU A 93 0.13 15.31 -0.79
CA LEU A 93 -0.05 16.27 0.30
C LEU A 93 -1.45 16.08 0.91
N ASP A 94 -1.62 16.50 2.16
CA ASP A 94 -2.92 16.58 2.85
C ASP A 94 -3.76 15.29 2.74
N GLN A 95 -3.09 14.15 2.88
CA GLN A 95 -3.72 12.84 2.75
C GLN A 95 -4.47 12.48 4.02
N GLY A 96 -5.74 12.10 3.86
CA GLY A 96 -6.58 11.70 4.97
C GLY A 96 -7.87 11.01 4.56
N PHE A 97 -8.60 10.58 5.59
CA PHE A 97 -9.94 10.03 5.47
C PHE A 97 -10.98 11.12 5.69
N THR A 98 -12.12 10.99 5.02
CA THR A 98 -13.24 11.94 5.11
C THR A 98 -14.12 11.69 6.33
N GLY A 99 -14.14 10.45 6.85
CA GLY A 99 -15.08 10.01 7.88
C GLY A 99 -16.46 9.67 7.35
N ALA A 100 -16.63 9.50 6.04
CA ALA A 100 -17.90 9.09 5.46
C ALA A 100 -18.36 7.74 6.02
N ALA A 101 -19.67 7.61 6.27
CA ALA A 101 -20.25 6.41 6.85
C ALA A 101 -19.99 5.17 5.97
N ASN A 102 -19.41 4.14 6.59
CA ASN A 102 -19.20 2.82 6.02
C ASN A 102 -19.10 1.80 7.17
N PRO A 103 -19.61 0.56 7.01
CA PRO A 103 -19.47 -0.48 8.04
C PRO A 103 -18.02 -0.79 8.47
N LEU A 104 -17.05 -0.52 7.58
CA LEU A 104 -15.62 -0.71 7.81
C LEU A 104 -14.87 0.59 8.10
N ASP A 105 -15.57 1.65 8.51
CA ASP A 105 -14.91 2.90 8.90
C ASP A 105 -14.04 2.73 10.16
N ILE A 106 -12.77 3.12 10.03
CA ILE A 106 -11.77 3.11 11.10
C ILE A 106 -11.64 4.46 11.81
N THR A 107 -12.29 5.51 11.30
CA THR A 107 -12.14 6.87 11.80
C THR A 107 -13.14 7.23 12.90
N GLY A 108 -14.27 6.51 12.96
CA GLY A 108 -15.36 6.80 13.88
C GLY A 108 -16.27 7.92 13.37
N GLY A 109 -16.46 8.02 12.05
CA GLY A 109 -17.31 8.99 11.38
C GLY A 109 -16.70 10.39 11.29
N ARG A 110 -15.37 10.50 11.33
CA ARG A 110 -14.67 11.80 11.49
C ARG A 110 -13.58 12.01 10.44
N PRO A 111 -13.46 13.22 9.88
CA PRO A 111 -12.32 13.57 9.05
C PRO A 111 -11.02 13.33 9.82
N THR A 112 -10.17 12.43 9.31
CA THR A 112 -8.96 12.00 10.01
C THR A 112 -7.75 12.22 9.11
N PRO A 113 -6.90 13.21 9.41
CA PRO A 113 -5.68 13.44 8.63
C PRO A 113 -4.64 12.37 8.95
N VAL A 114 -3.84 11.98 7.95
CA VAL A 114 -2.79 10.96 8.11
C VAL A 114 -1.42 11.55 7.79
N PHE A 115 -1.20 11.94 6.54
CA PHE A 115 0.07 12.51 6.08
C PHE A 115 -0.14 13.97 5.68
N ALA A 116 0.68 14.86 6.23
CA ALA A 116 0.84 16.21 5.67
C ALA A 116 1.51 16.13 4.29
N SER A 117 2.52 15.25 4.16
CA SER A 117 3.22 15.09 2.90
C SER A 117 3.89 13.73 2.74
N LYS A 118 3.99 13.27 1.48
CA LYS A 118 4.88 12.24 0.98
C LYS A 118 5.61 12.85 -0.21
N VAL A 119 6.86 13.26 0.00
CA VAL A 119 7.62 14.03 -0.99
C VAL A 119 8.72 13.15 -1.58
N PRO A 120 8.65 12.82 -2.88
CA PRO A 120 9.74 12.15 -3.58
C PRO A 120 10.80 13.18 -3.98
N ASP A 121 12.06 12.83 -3.75
CA ASP A 121 13.25 13.46 -4.28
C ASP A 121 13.78 12.59 -5.43
N HIS A 122 13.62 13.13 -6.64
CA HIS A 122 14.04 12.51 -7.89
C HIS A 122 15.52 12.72 -8.20
N ARG A 123 16.34 13.18 -7.23
CA ARG A 123 17.81 13.30 -7.35
C ARG A 123 18.23 14.07 -8.61
N GLY A 124 17.57 15.21 -8.85
CA GLY A 124 17.83 16.09 -10.00
C GLY A 124 17.06 15.75 -11.29
N LEU A 125 16.40 14.58 -11.38
CA LEU A 125 15.54 14.26 -12.52
C LEU A 125 14.18 14.98 -12.39
N THR A 126 13.57 15.32 -13.53
CA THR A 126 12.33 16.11 -13.56
C THR A 126 11.24 15.39 -14.35
N LEU A 127 10.02 15.39 -13.82
CA LEU A 127 8.82 14.95 -14.53
C LEU A 127 8.34 16.08 -15.46
N SER A 128 8.14 15.79 -16.74
CA SER A 128 7.82 16.80 -17.76
C SER A 128 6.59 16.47 -18.60
N SER A 129 6.19 15.20 -18.70
CA SER A 129 5.08 14.77 -19.56
C SER A 129 3.72 15.31 -19.11
N SER A 130 2.72 15.15 -19.99
CA SER A 130 1.30 15.09 -19.59
C SER A 130 1.06 14.02 -18.51
N ILE A 131 -0.02 14.16 -17.76
CA ILE A 131 -0.41 13.18 -16.75
C ILE A 131 -1.33 12.15 -17.39
N ALA A 132 -0.88 10.90 -17.43
CA ALA A 132 -1.73 9.77 -17.75
C ALA A 132 -2.66 9.50 -16.56
N VAL A 133 -3.96 9.46 -16.83
CA VAL A 133 -5.03 9.25 -15.86
C VAL A 133 -5.79 7.99 -16.23
N GLU A 134 -5.94 7.10 -15.27
CA GLU A 134 -6.90 6.01 -15.32
C GLU A 134 -7.85 6.11 -14.11
N LEU A 135 -9.14 6.12 -14.37
CA LEU A 135 -10.20 6.12 -13.35
C LEU A 135 -11.21 5.06 -13.72
N LYS A 136 -11.57 4.20 -12.77
CA LYS A 136 -12.65 3.22 -12.92
C LYS A 136 -13.20 2.91 -11.54
N GLU A 137 -14.50 3.10 -11.34
CA GLU A 137 -15.16 2.85 -10.05
C GLU A 137 -14.36 3.54 -8.91
N GLU A 138 -13.95 2.80 -7.87
CA GLU A 138 -13.17 3.31 -6.74
C GLU A 138 -11.68 3.53 -7.06
N GLY A 139 -11.19 3.04 -8.20
CA GLY A 139 -9.78 2.99 -8.57
C GLY A 139 -9.27 4.25 -9.27
N LEU A 140 -8.05 4.64 -8.92
CA LEU A 140 -7.28 5.70 -9.57
C LEU A 140 -5.86 5.25 -9.85
N THR A 141 -5.39 5.49 -11.07
CA THR A 141 -3.97 5.50 -11.42
C THR A 141 -3.61 6.84 -12.05
N LEU A 142 -2.53 7.45 -11.56
CA LEU A 142 -1.91 8.62 -12.14
C LEU A 142 -0.47 8.26 -12.51
N GLN A 143 -0.01 8.66 -13.68
CA GLN A 143 1.37 8.47 -14.08
C GLN A 143 1.91 9.70 -14.81
N ARG A 144 3.17 10.05 -14.52
CA ARG A 144 3.91 11.08 -15.24
C ARG A 144 5.34 10.63 -15.45
N THR A 145 5.92 11.04 -16.56
CA THR A 145 7.26 10.67 -17.00
C THR A 145 8.09 11.92 -17.27
N GLY A 146 9.40 11.73 -17.34
CA GLY A 146 10.39 12.68 -17.81
C GLY A 146 11.64 11.93 -18.28
N ALA A 147 12.69 12.66 -18.66
CA ALA A 147 13.93 12.02 -19.08
C ALA A 147 14.52 11.19 -17.91
N GLY A 148 14.58 9.87 -18.09
CA GLY A 148 15.16 8.93 -17.11
C GLY A 148 14.36 8.74 -15.82
N VAL A 149 13.14 9.28 -15.69
CA VAL A 149 12.31 9.13 -14.49
C VAL A 149 10.84 8.96 -14.83
N SER A 150 10.14 8.11 -14.09
CA SER A 150 8.69 8.09 -14.04
C SER A 150 8.20 7.92 -12.61
N MET A 151 6.99 8.41 -12.37
CA MET A 151 6.27 8.26 -11.11
C MET A 151 4.86 7.83 -11.41
N LYS A 152 4.40 6.80 -10.70
CA LYS A 152 3.01 6.36 -10.71
C LYS A 152 2.44 6.46 -9.29
N ILE A 153 1.19 6.90 -9.19
CA ILE A 153 0.38 6.87 -7.97
C ILE A 153 -0.82 5.99 -8.24
N GLN A 154 -1.05 4.99 -7.39
CA GLN A 154 -2.26 4.17 -7.42
C GLN A 154 -3.02 4.36 -6.11
N ALA A 155 -4.35 4.51 -6.20
CA ALA A 155 -5.20 4.68 -5.04
C ALA A 155 -6.56 3.99 -5.23
N LYS A 156 -7.18 3.54 -4.14
CA LYS A 156 -8.58 3.12 -4.10
C LYS A 156 -9.35 3.90 -3.05
N ASP A 157 -10.53 4.39 -3.43
CA ASP A 157 -11.40 5.15 -2.54
C ASP A 157 -12.22 4.21 -1.65
N CYS A 158 -11.66 3.85 -0.50
CA CYS A 158 -12.28 2.93 0.45
C CYS A 158 -12.11 3.43 1.90
N ALA A 159 -13.07 3.12 2.77
CA ALA A 159 -13.02 3.45 4.19
C ALA A 159 -11.88 2.74 4.93
N GLN A 160 -11.54 1.51 4.52
CA GLN A 160 -10.31 0.79 4.85
C GLN A 160 -10.01 -0.24 3.75
N GLY A 161 -8.83 -0.86 3.79
CA GLY A 161 -8.42 -1.89 2.82
C GLY A 161 -8.20 -1.36 1.40
N GLY A 162 -8.31 -0.04 1.21
CA GLY A 162 -7.94 0.63 -0.02
C GLY A 162 -6.43 0.63 -0.20
N ILE A 163 -5.97 0.39 -1.42
CA ILE A 163 -4.55 0.52 -1.78
C ILE A 163 -4.23 2.01 -1.91
N PHE A 164 -3.08 2.42 -1.39
CA PHE A 164 -2.40 3.64 -1.84
C PHE A 164 -0.92 3.31 -2.06
N GLN A 165 -0.36 3.66 -3.21
CA GLN A 165 1.04 3.39 -3.56
C GLN A 165 1.64 4.49 -4.42
N MET A 166 2.91 4.80 -4.16
CA MET A 166 3.80 5.58 -5.01
C MET A 166 4.88 4.66 -5.57
N GLU A 167 5.08 4.69 -6.88
CA GLU A 167 5.96 3.78 -7.61
C GLU A 167 6.90 4.60 -8.51
N PRO A 168 8.12 4.91 -8.03
CA PRO A 168 9.17 5.51 -8.85
C PRO A 168 9.81 4.47 -9.78
N SER A 169 10.19 4.91 -10.96
CA SER A 169 11.11 4.18 -11.83
C SER A 169 12.16 5.15 -12.37
N ARG A 170 13.40 4.71 -12.40
CA ARG A 170 14.54 5.49 -12.90
C ARG A 170 15.33 4.69 -13.93
N GLY A 171 15.72 5.36 -15.01
CA GLY A 171 16.53 4.79 -16.07
C GLY A 171 18.00 4.58 -15.69
N ASP A 172 18.48 5.27 -14.65
CA ASP A 172 19.84 5.14 -14.11
C ASP A 172 19.97 4.06 -13.03
N GLY A 173 18.88 3.35 -12.70
CA GLY A 173 18.85 2.32 -11.66
C GLY A 173 18.98 2.85 -10.22
N GLY A 174 19.04 4.17 -10.02
CA GLY A 174 19.14 4.79 -8.70
C GLY A 174 17.88 4.61 -7.85
N THR A 175 17.92 5.09 -6.60
CA THR A 175 16.76 5.14 -5.71
C THR A 175 16.10 6.52 -5.74
N THR A 176 14.78 6.55 -5.59
CA THR A 176 14.03 7.78 -5.28
C THR A 176 13.83 7.84 -3.77
N ARG A 177 14.26 8.95 -3.16
CA ARG A 177 14.07 9.14 -1.72
C ARG A 177 12.68 9.70 -1.47
N ILE A 178 11.87 9.05 -0.64
CA ILE A 178 10.53 9.54 -0.27
C ILE A 178 10.51 9.85 1.23
N THR A 179 10.20 11.10 1.54
CA THR A 179 10.01 11.57 2.92
C THR A 179 8.52 11.65 3.24
N HIS A 180 8.08 10.88 4.22
CA HIS A 180 6.74 10.94 4.78
C HIS A 180 6.74 11.82 6.03
N THR A 181 5.77 12.73 6.10
CA THR A 181 5.51 13.59 7.25
C THR A 181 4.07 13.41 7.67
N LEU A 182 3.84 13.00 8.91
CA LEU A 182 2.49 12.87 9.48
C LEU A 182 1.85 14.24 9.67
N ALA A 183 0.54 14.31 9.43
CA ALA A 183 -0.24 15.52 9.59
C ALA A 183 -0.30 15.98 11.05
N THR A 184 -0.57 17.26 11.26
CA THR A 184 -0.95 17.83 12.56
C THR A 184 -2.46 18.12 12.55
N SER A 185 -3.07 18.13 13.73
CA SER A 185 -4.47 18.52 13.88
C SER A 185 -4.62 19.43 15.10
N THR A 186 -5.48 20.45 14.95
CA THR A 186 -5.91 21.30 16.07
C THR A 186 -6.96 20.62 16.94
N THR A 187 -7.58 19.53 16.47
CA THR A 187 -8.53 18.75 17.27
C THR A 187 -7.75 17.90 18.29
N PRO A 188 -8.01 18.05 19.60
CA PRO A 188 -7.36 17.27 20.64
C PRO A 188 -7.44 15.76 20.37
N GLY A 189 -6.30 15.08 20.50
CA GLY A 189 -6.16 13.65 20.27
C GLY A 189 -6.18 13.19 18.81
N LEU A 190 -6.48 14.06 17.83
CA LEU A 190 -6.58 13.66 16.42
C LEU A 190 -5.23 13.74 15.67
N THR A 191 -4.18 14.29 16.29
CA THR A 191 -2.86 14.36 15.65
C THR A 191 -2.27 12.94 15.51
N PRO A 192 -2.01 12.45 14.28
CA PRO A 192 -1.41 11.14 14.09
C PRO A 192 0.05 11.10 14.57
N PHE A 193 0.45 9.94 15.05
CA PHE A 193 1.82 9.65 15.50
C PHE A 193 2.22 8.22 15.13
N TYR A 194 3.52 8.02 14.88
CA TYR A 194 4.10 6.70 14.77
C TYR A 194 4.35 6.10 16.16
N PHE A 195 4.15 4.79 16.30
CA PHE A 195 4.45 4.04 17.52
C PHE A 195 4.97 2.64 17.20
N ASP A 196 5.84 2.12 18.06
CA ASP A 196 6.18 0.69 18.09
C ASP A 196 5.03 -0.10 18.70
N ASN A 197 4.44 -1.01 17.94
CA ASN A 197 3.25 -1.73 18.38
C ASN A 197 3.62 -2.80 19.43
N PRO A 198 3.23 -2.63 20.71
CA PRO A 198 3.60 -3.54 21.77
C PRO A 198 3.05 -4.96 21.57
N ASN A 199 1.95 -5.12 20.84
CA ASN A 199 1.37 -6.45 20.56
C ASN A 199 2.31 -7.27 19.68
N PHE A 200 2.95 -6.63 18.70
CA PHE A 200 3.97 -7.26 17.85
C PHE A 200 5.28 -7.47 18.62
N ARG A 201 5.73 -6.46 19.38
CA ARG A 201 6.95 -6.57 20.19
C ARG A 201 6.90 -7.73 21.18
N ALA A 202 5.76 -7.94 21.84
CA ALA A 202 5.57 -9.06 22.78
C ALA A 202 5.65 -10.44 22.12
N ARG A 203 5.53 -10.51 20.79
CA ARG A 203 5.54 -11.74 19.99
C ARG A 203 6.74 -11.84 19.06
N ALA A 204 7.67 -10.87 19.10
CA ALA A 204 8.80 -10.83 18.16
C ALA A 204 9.62 -12.13 18.21
N GLY A 205 9.93 -12.68 17.04
CA GLY A 205 10.63 -13.96 16.88
C GLY A 205 9.73 -15.20 16.91
N SER A 206 8.51 -15.11 17.44
CA SER A 206 7.54 -16.22 17.39
C SER A 206 6.92 -16.38 16.01
N PHE A 207 6.41 -17.58 15.72
CA PHE A 207 5.74 -17.93 14.47
C PHE A 207 4.23 -17.98 14.67
N LEU A 208 3.48 -17.31 13.82
CA LEU A 208 2.02 -17.26 13.88
C LEU A 208 1.36 -17.50 12.52
N GLY A 209 0.14 -18.04 12.55
CA GLY A 209 -0.67 -18.33 11.37
C GLY A 209 -1.11 -19.79 11.31
N SER A 210 -2.14 -20.07 10.51
CA SER A 210 -2.75 -21.41 10.44
C SER A 210 -1.85 -22.52 9.88
N GLY A 211 -0.72 -22.17 9.29
CA GLY A 211 0.29 -23.12 8.79
C GLY A 211 1.39 -23.45 9.79
N CYS A 212 1.39 -22.85 11.00
CA CYS A 212 2.46 -23.08 11.96
C CYS A 212 2.30 -24.39 12.71
N THR A 213 3.34 -25.21 12.71
CA THR A 213 3.44 -26.41 13.56
C THR A 213 3.90 -26.08 14.98
N SER A 214 4.62 -24.97 15.15
CA SER A 214 5.18 -24.52 16.43
C SER A 214 5.38 -23.00 16.43
N PRO A 215 4.93 -22.29 17.49
CA PRO A 215 5.23 -20.87 17.65
C PRO A 215 6.71 -20.55 17.86
N GLN A 216 7.55 -21.53 18.20
CA GLN A 216 8.97 -21.33 18.48
C GLN A 216 9.86 -21.63 17.28
N THR A 217 9.52 -22.67 16.52
CA THR A 217 10.43 -23.23 15.50
C THR A 217 9.93 -23.06 14.06
N GLY A 218 8.69 -22.64 13.84
CA GLY A 218 8.10 -22.69 12.50
C GLY A 218 8.04 -24.13 11.97
N PRO A 219 7.82 -24.33 10.67
CA PRO A 219 8.60 -23.64 9.65
C PRO A 219 7.90 -22.39 9.11
N ALA A 220 8.70 -21.42 8.66
CA ALA A 220 8.20 -20.29 7.89
C ALA A 220 7.53 -20.79 6.59
N GLY A 221 6.41 -20.18 6.22
CA GLY A 221 5.69 -20.52 5.00
C GLY A 221 4.58 -19.52 4.69
N PRO A 222 3.80 -19.74 3.62
CA PRO A 222 2.76 -18.80 3.19
C PRO A 222 1.72 -18.48 4.27
N LEU A 223 1.55 -19.39 5.23
CA LEU A 223 0.58 -19.29 6.32
C LEU A 223 1.20 -19.47 7.71
N CYS A 224 2.54 -19.45 7.80
CA CYS A 224 3.26 -19.45 9.06
C CYS A 224 4.38 -18.41 8.99
N VAL A 225 4.19 -17.31 9.72
CA VAL A 225 5.02 -16.11 9.56
C VAL A 225 5.72 -15.81 10.87
N GLN A 226 7.03 -15.58 10.80
CA GLN A 226 7.78 -15.10 11.96
C GLN A 226 7.44 -13.63 12.21
N VAL A 227 7.01 -13.32 13.43
CA VAL A 227 6.65 -11.97 13.84
C VAL A 227 7.91 -11.11 13.98
N SER A 228 7.90 -9.95 13.33
CA SER A 228 8.91 -8.91 13.49
C SER A 228 8.33 -7.68 14.19
N ALA A 229 9.21 -6.80 14.68
CA ALA A 229 8.79 -5.51 15.22
C ALA A 229 7.97 -4.72 14.19
N ARG A 230 6.95 -4.01 14.67
CA ARG A 230 5.98 -3.34 13.81
C ARG A 230 5.80 -1.90 14.26
N VAL A 231 6.07 -0.97 13.36
CA VAL A 231 5.66 0.42 13.54
C VAL A 231 4.29 0.60 12.92
N ASN A 232 3.37 1.22 13.65
CA ASN A 232 2.06 1.62 13.15
C ASN A 232 1.90 3.13 13.33
N ILE A 233 0.84 3.68 12.74
CA ILE A 233 0.37 5.05 12.91
C ILE A 233 -1.02 4.98 13.53
N ALA A 234 -1.26 5.75 14.58
CA ALA A 234 -2.56 5.88 15.24
C ALA A 234 -2.79 7.34 15.67
N ASN A 235 -3.93 7.60 16.31
CA ASN A 235 -4.23 8.84 17.03
C ASN A 235 -4.92 8.50 18.36
N ASP A 236 -5.11 9.48 19.23
CA ASP A 236 -5.69 9.32 20.58
C ASP A 236 -7.21 9.48 20.63
N LEU A 237 -7.88 9.57 19.47
CA LEU A 237 -9.31 9.85 19.38
C LEU A 237 -10.12 8.73 18.72
N SER A 238 -9.51 7.97 17.81
CA SER A 238 -10.17 6.97 16.96
C SER A 238 -9.66 5.57 17.30
N PRO A 239 -10.39 4.76 18.09
CA PRO A 239 -9.91 3.46 18.60
C PRO A 239 -9.67 2.38 17.54
N ARG A 240 -10.23 2.57 16.33
CA ARG A 240 -10.03 1.67 15.19
C ARG A 240 -8.99 2.18 14.20
N PHE A 241 -8.53 3.42 14.36
CA PHE A 241 -7.63 4.06 13.41
C PHE A 241 -6.21 3.53 13.60
N VAL A 242 -5.84 2.59 12.74
CA VAL A 242 -4.49 2.07 12.62
C VAL A 242 -4.10 2.00 11.16
N VAL A 243 -2.95 2.58 10.83
CA VAL A 243 -2.38 2.52 9.49
C VAL A 243 -0.87 2.23 9.58
N ARG A 244 -0.22 1.95 8.45
CA ARG A 244 1.21 1.61 8.41
C ARG A 244 1.82 1.90 7.05
N ASP A 245 3.02 2.45 7.02
CA ASP A 245 3.81 2.50 5.78
C ASP A 245 4.01 1.09 5.18
N SER A 246 3.85 0.97 3.87
CA SER A 246 3.97 -0.31 3.15
C SER A 246 5.04 -0.20 2.09
N ALA A 247 6.21 -0.76 2.40
CA ALA A 247 7.40 -0.73 1.56
C ALA A 247 7.53 -2.04 0.76
N GLN A 248 7.89 -1.95 -0.52
CA GLN A 248 8.30 -3.07 -1.35
C GLN A 248 9.51 -2.63 -2.18
N VAL A 249 10.63 -3.37 -2.12
CA VAL A 249 11.92 -2.93 -2.70
C VAL A 249 12.29 -1.50 -2.27
N ALA A 250 12.12 -1.20 -0.98
CA ALA A 250 12.44 0.09 -0.40
C ALA A 250 13.11 -0.08 0.97
N THR A 251 14.16 0.68 1.20
CA THR A 251 14.96 0.62 2.42
C THR A 251 14.70 1.86 3.26
N ARG A 252 14.40 1.66 4.54
CA ARG A 252 14.24 2.77 5.49
C ARG A 252 15.58 3.44 5.77
N VAL A 253 15.65 4.75 5.58
CA VAL A 253 16.84 5.56 5.86
C VAL A 253 16.98 5.75 7.38
N PRO A 254 18.17 5.48 7.96
CA PRO A 254 18.40 5.70 9.38
C PRO A 254 18.22 7.15 9.81
N GLN A 255 17.49 7.34 10.91
CA GLN A 255 17.36 8.62 11.61
C GLN A 255 17.78 8.38 13.07
N PRO A 256 19.09 8.49 13.40
CA PRO A 256 19.64 8.02 14.69
C PRO A 256 19.12 8.82 15.89
N ALA A 257 18.68 10.07 15.67
CA ALA A 257 18.04 10.88 16.69
C ALA A 257 16.62 10.38 17.04
N CYS A 258 16.08 9.38 16.34
CA CYS A 258 14.71 8.91 16.48
C CYS A 258 14.61 7.53 17.13
N GLY A 259 13.70 7.42 18.10
CA GLY A 259 13.44 6.20 18.86
C GLY A 259 12.19 6.34 19.74
N THR A 260 12.05 5.49 20.73
CA THR A 260 11.07 5.62 21.82
C THR A 260 11.74 6.30 23.03
N VAL A 261 10.96 6.77 24.00
CA VAL A 261 11.48 7.29 25.29
C VAL A 261 12.43 6.29 25.95
N ASN A 262 12.07 5.00 25.91
CA ASN A 262 12.95 3.89 26.30
C ASN A 262 13.41 3.16 25.03
N PRO A 263 14.69 3.28 24.59
CA PRO A 263 15.14 2.73 23.32
C PRO A 263 14.86 1.24 23.17
N LEU A 264 14.27 0.86 22.03
CA LEU A 264 14.07 -0.54 21.68
C LEU A 264 15.35 -1.15 21.13
N ARG A 265 15.63 -2.42 21.48
CA ARG A 265 16.82 -3.16 21.00
C ARG A 265 16.89 -3.22 19.48
N THR A 266 15.75 -3.31 18.81
CA THR A 266 15.64 -3.16 17.35
C THR A 266 15.15 -1.75 17.05
N SER A 267 16.09 -0.81 16.85
CA SER A 267 15.73 0.57 16.49
C SER A 267 14.85 0.58 15.24
N VAL A 268 13.67 1.15 15.39
CA VAL A 268 12.71 1.28 14.30
C VAL A 268 13.02 2.46 13.39
N ARG A 269 14.16 3.17 13.54
CA ARG A 269 14.64 4.26 12.65
C ARG A 269 13.49 5.13 12.07
N HIS A 270 12.54 5.50 12.92
CA HIS A 270 11.33 6.24 12.62
C HIS A 270 11.21 7.34 13.68
N CYS A 271 10.89 8.55 13.27
CA CYS A 271 10.55 9.63 14.19
C CYS A 271 9.03 9.61 14.46
N GLY A 272 8.58 10.30 15.50
CA GLY A 272 7.18 10.32 15.92
C GLY A 272 6.18 10.80 14.87
N GLY A 273 6.63 11.55 13.87
CA GLY A 273 5.84 12.07 12.77
C GLY A 273 6.58 12.10 11.44
N MET A 274 7.69 11.37 11.30
CA MET A 274 8.47 11.36 10.07
C MET A 274 9.10 10.00 9.79
N SER A 275 9.10 9.61 8.53
CA SER A 275 9.85 8.46 8.03
C SER A 275 10.46 8.76 6.67
N VAL A 276 11.60 8.14 6.37
CA VAL A 276 12.34 8.35 5.12
C VAL A 276 12.73 7.03 4.52
N TRP A 277 12.53 6.91 3.21
CA TRP A 277 12.69 5.67 2.47
C TRP A 277 13.47 5.91 1.19
N ASP A 278 14.46 5.09 0.89
CA ASP A 278 15.07 4.99 -0.43
C ASP A 278 14.39 3.86 -1.19
N VAL A 279 13.61 4.21 -2.20
CA VAL A 279 12.79 3.28 -3.01
C VAL A 279 13.56 2.96 -4.29
N ALA A 280 13.82 1.68 -4.55
CA ALA A 280 14.48 1.28 -5.78
C ALA A 280 13.60 1.57 -7.01
N SER A 281 14.22 1.65 -8.18
CA SER A 281 13.49 1.70 -9.45
C SER A 281 12.55 0.49 -9.57
N GLY A 282 11.25 0.73 -9.82
CA GLY A 282 10.21 -0.32 -9.84
C GLY A 282 9.70 -0.76 -8.46
N GLY A 283 10.26 -0.21 -7.38
CA GLY A 283 9.79 -0.40 -6.01
C GLY A 283 8.52 0.38 -5.69
N ARG A 284 7.96 0.15 -4.49
CA ARG A 284 6.69 0.75 -4.06
C ARG A 284 6.78 1.28 -2.64
N MET A 285 6.21 2.46 -2.44
CA MET A 285 5.91 3.01 -1.11
C MET A 285 4.45 3.39 -1.01
N GLY A 286 3.73 2.65 -0.18
CA GLY A 286 2.32 2.88 0.09
C GLY A 286 2.04 3.05 1.58
N PHE A 287 0.77 2.87 1.93
CA PHE A 287 0.39 2.55 3.29
C PHE A 287 -0.81 1.59 3.28
N VAL A 288 -0.91 0.78 4.32
CA VAL A 288 -2.02 -0.15 4.57
C VAL A 288 -2.81 0.33 5.78
N THR A 289 -4.06 -0.11 5.89
CA THR A 289 -5.06 0.45 6.81
C THR A 289 -5.84 -0.65 7.52
N GLY A 290 -6.32 -0.37 8.73
CA GLY A 290 -7.17 -1.30 9.48
C GLY A 290 -6.47 -2.63 9.76
N GLU A 291 -7.17 -3.73 9.53
CA GLU A 291 -6.68 -5.09 9.79
C GLU A 291 -5.36 -5.39 9.06
N ASP A 292 -5.20 -4.93 7.82
CA ASP A 292 -3.99 -5.14 7.02
C ASP A 292 -2.75 -4.45 7.63
N ALA A 293 -2.96 -3.38 8.40
CA ALA A 293 -1.88 -2.69 9.10
C ALA A 293 -1.32 -3.52 10.29
N THR A 294 -2.13 -4.43 10.83
CA THR A 294 -1.84 -5.23 12.03
C THR A 294 -1.85 -6.74 11.78
N GLU A 295 -1.96 -7.17 10.53
CA GLU A 295 -1.76 -8.54 10.11
C GLU A 295 -0.26 -8.93 10.15
N VAL A 296 0.01 -10.14 10.64
CA VAL A 296 1.33 -10.78 10.60
C VAL A 296 1.51 -11.40 9.22
N ALA A 297 1.83 -10.55 8.25
CA ALA A 297 2.07 -10.94 6.87
C ALA A 297 3.54 -11.19 6.58
N ASN A 298 3.78 -12.10 5.63
CA ASN A 298 5.08 -12.29 5.03
C ASN A 298 5.59 -10.95 4.46
N PRO A 299 6.92 -10.74 4.42
CA PRO A 299 7.48 -9.62 3.69
C PRO A 299 6.93 -9.60 2.27
N PRO A 300 6.63 -8.42 1.71
CA PRO A 300 6.19 -8.36 0.32
C PRO A 300 7.27 -8.94 -0.58
N THR A 301 6.86 -9.76 -1.55
CA THR A 301 7.79 -10.37 -2.51
C THR A 301 8.51 -9.27 -3.28
N ASP A 302 9.84 -9.37 -3.40
CA ASP A 302 10.62 -8.48 -4.25
C ASP A 302 10.16 -8.69 -5.69
N CYS A 303 9.39 -7.74 -6.20
CA CYS A 303 8.80 -7.83 -7.51
C CYS A 303 8.71 -6.42 -8.07
N VAL A 304 9.35 -6.23 -9.21
CA VAL A 304 9.55 -4.93 -9.88
C VAL A 304 8.74 -4.80 -11.17
N SER A 305 8.07 -5.88 -11.63
CA SER A 305 7.19 -5.91 -12.80
C SER A 305 6.09 -6.99 -12.67
N ASP A 306 4.86 -6.70 -13.08
CA ASP A 306 3.73 -7.66 -13.17
C ASP A 306 3.42 -8.46 -11.91
N CYS A 307 3.56 -7.81 -10.75
CA CYS A 307 3.27 -8.41 -9.46
C CYS A 307 1.75 -8.60 -9.29
N GLN A 308 1.26 -9.81 -9.52
CA GLN A 308 -0.04 -10.21 -9.02
C GLN A 308 0.07 -10.34 -7.50
N ALA A 309 -0.65 -9.50 -6.74
CA ALA A 309 -0.81 -9.67 -5.30
C ALA A 309 -1.72 -10.90 -5.05
N GLN A 310 -1.18 -12.11 -5.24
CA GLN A 310 -1.93 -13.36 -5.06
C GLN A 310 -2.06 -13.79 -3.60
N ASN A 311 -1.61 -12.97 -2.64
CA ASN A 311 -1.67 -13.27 -1.22
C ASN A 311 -3.07 -12.97 -0.63
N GLN A 312 -4.14 -13.48 -1.25
CA GLN A 312 -5.45 -13.52 -0.61
C GLN A 312 -5.44 -14.62 0.47
N VAL A 313 -4.90 -14.30 1.63
CA VAL A 313 -4.79 -15.25 2.75
C VAL A 313 -6.14 -15.52 3.43
N ARG A 314 -7.26 -14.90 3.00
CA ARG A 314 -8.63 -15.10 3.51
C ARG A 314 -8.71 -15.13 5.05
N GLY A 315 -7.98 -14.25 5.74
CA GLY A 315 -7.96 -14.18 7.21
C GLY A 315 -7.23 -15.33 7.90
N ARG A 316 -6.42 -16.11 7.18
CA ARG A 316 -5.66 -17.25 7.74
C ARG A 316 -4.33 -16.86 8.39
N LEU A 317 -3.92 -15.61 8.22
CA LEU A 317 -2.80 -15.02 8.94
C LEU A 317 -3.27 -14.44 10.26
N ALA A 318 -2.39 -14.47 11.26
CA ALA A 318 -2.70 -13.90 12.56
C ALA A 318 -2.77 -12.38 12.46
N ASN A 319 -3.77 -11.78 13.12
CA ASN A 319 -3.84 -10.34 13.32
C ASN A 319 -3.61 -10.03 14.80
N LEU A 320 -2.59 -9.24 15.11
CA LEU A 320 -2.24 -8.90 16.49
C LEU A 320 -2.90 -7.60 16.97
N GLY A 321 -3.61 -6.89 16.09
CA GLY A 321 -4.25 -5.62 16.38
C GLY A 321 -3.25 -4.55 16.85
N HIS A 322 -3.77 -3.56 17.57
CA HIS A 322 -2.99 -2.51 18.22
C HIS A 322 -3.66 -2.12 19.55
N PRO A 323 -2.91 -1.58 20.53
CA PRO A 323 -3.50 -1.07 21.76
C PRO A 323 -4.24 0.26 21.53
N TYR A 324 -5.33 0.46 22.25
CA TYR A 324 -5.96 1.77 22.40
C TYR A 324 -6.36 2.00 23.87
N PRO A 325 -5.95 3.10 24.51
CA PRO A 325 -5.01 4.10 24.00
C PRO A 325 -3.59 3.52 23.78
N VAL A 326 -2.81 4.11 22.87
CA VAL A 326 -1.41 3.70 22.67
C VAL A 326 -0.57 4.15 23.87
N PRO A 327 0.15 3.25 24.55
CA PRO A 327 0.99 3.60 25.69
C PRO A 327 2.05 4.64 25.32
N ALA A 328 2.22 5.67 26.17
CA ALA A 328 3.16 6.77 25.92
C ALA A 328 4.59 6.28 25.62
N GLY A 329 5.08 5.28 26.36
CA GLY A 329 6.41 4.70 26.15
C GLY A 329 6.60 3.94 24.84
N SER A 330 5.52 3.66 24.09
CA SER A 330 5.57 3.03 22.77
C SER A 330 5.60 4.06 21.63
N ARG A 331 5.31 5.34 21.91
CA ARG A 331 5.32 6.40 20.90
C ARG A 331 6.74 6.76 20.51
N LEU A 332 6.91 7.03 19.22
CA LEU A 332 8.21 7.43 18.69
C LEU A 332 8.42 8.95 18.86
N THR A 333 9.66 9.31 19.11
CA THR A 333 10.14 10.65 19.45
C THR A 333 11.57 10.85 18.92
N PRO A 334 11.99 12.09 18.60
CA PRO A 334 11.16 13.29 18.49
C PRO A 334 10.18 13.16 17.32
N ARG A 335 9.23 14.10 17.18
CA ARG A 335 8.27 14.08 16.06
C ARG A 335 8.99 14.15 14.71
N THR A 336 10.05 14.93 14.62
CA THR A 336 10.89 15.08 13.42
C THR A 336 12.35 15.10 13.83
N ALA A 337 13.23 14.62 12.96
CA ALA A 337 14.67 14.81 13.09
C ALA A 337 15.29 15.09 11.73
N ALA A 338 16.47 15.71 11.73
CA ALA A 338 17.28 15.81 10.54
C ALA A 338 17.54 14.41 9.98
N VAL A 339 17.40 14.29 8.67
CA VAL A 339 17.86 13.10 7.94
C VAL A 339 19.36 13.29 7.78
N LEU A 340 20.15 12.27 8.13
CA LEU A 340 21.56 12.31 7.77
C LEU A 340 21.66 12.37 6.24
N THR A 341 22.27 13.43 5.73
CA THR A 341 22.63 13.52 4.32
C THR A 341 23.65 12.40 4.06
N PRO A 342 23.46 11.57 3.02
CA PRO A 342 24.49 10.61 2.62
C PRO A 342 25.77 11.31 2.18
#